data_AF-A0A2E3HE24-F1
#
_entry.id   AF-A0A2E3HE24-F1
#
_cell.length_a   1.000
_cell.length_b   1.000
_cell.length_c   1.000
_cell.angle_alpha   90.00
_cell.angle_beta   90.00
_cell.angle_gamma   90.00
#
_symmetry.space_group_name_H-M   'P 1'
#
loop_
_entity.id
_entity.type
_entity.pdbx_description
1 polymer ?
#
loop_
_entity_poly.entity_id
_entity_poly.type
_entity_poly.pdbx_seq_one_letter_code
_entity_poly.pdbx_strand_id
1 'polypeptide(L)'
;MTRLRLLILFLLALACGASNASAAGGAEPAYPKGGKWDLQKDQHAHFPLPLPAYKDPAHEAYDGEGLGLWDKIKKRAVAQHHFNLIATIIFACAILHTFLSGVFKEMAHLHEARHLKKIEENKRRAVDKPEDDAKDDVSFRAWFFHTLGEVEVVFGMWVIALAGAVVWCHGIAPGHGVMHGISEVQHYLGHDVNYTEPLFVVVIMAIAATRPIIRLSESCVNKVAQLFGGTPAAWWFSTLTLTPLLGSFITEPAAMTIAALLLAKRFYSLNPNPVFAYATIGLLFVNVSVGGTLTHFAAPPVLMVAERWDWGIGFMMTQFGWKAVLGILLSNIIYFSIFRKQFSSLENPVATHDPNQPPRWEEREDPIPPVITAIHLVFLGWTVFMAHYPPLFLGGFLILLGFTEATGHHQNDVKMRTPLLVGCFLAGLVVHGGCQGWWIELLLTAFDNEWVLMIGATILTAFNDNAAVTYLAAQAPNLADAAKYAVVAGAVTGGGLTVIANAPNPAGQAILGRFFKGGVSPAKLALAALAPTVIVGAAYMLL
;
A
#
# COMPACT_ATOMS: atom_id res chain seq x y z
N MET A 1 25.42 33.46 11.08
CA MET A 1 24.59 32.27 10.76
C MET A 1 25.41 31.02 10.38
N THR A 2 26.56 31.17 9.71
CA THR A 2 27.43 30.06 9.28
C THR A 2 28.05 29.26 10.43
N ARG A 3 28.51 29.92 11.50
CA ARG A 3 29.09 29.24 12.68
C ARG A 3 28.08 28.39 13.46
N LEU A 4 26.82 28.81 13.53
CA LEU A 4 25.74 28.06 14.20
C LEU A 4 25.31 26.84 13.37
N ARG A 5 25.28 26.96 12.03
CA ARG A 5 25.04 25.81 11.13
C ARG A 5 26.18 24.80 11.20
N LEU A 6 27.43 25.25 11.26
CA LEU A 6 28.59 24.37 11.45
C LEU A 6 28.58 23.69 12.82
N LEU A 7 28.18 24.38 13.89
CA LEU A 7 28.04 23.79 15.21
C LEU A 7 26.93 22.73 15.24
N ILE A 8 25.79 23.00 14.58
CA ILE A 8 24.67 22.05 14.48
C ILE A 8 25.04 20.85 13.60
N LEU A 9 25.73 21.05 12.47
CA LEU A 9 26.23 19.97 11.62
C LEU A 9 27.32 19.14 12.33
N PHE A 10 28.17 19.76 13.14
CA PHE A 10 29.18 19.07 13.94
C PHE A 10 28.56 18.28 15.09
N LEU A 11 27.52 18.81 15.74
CA LEU A 11 26.73 18.10 16.75
C LEU A 11 25.88 16.97 16.15
N LEU A 12 25.34 17.14 14.94
CA LEU A 12 24.66 16.08 14.17
C LEU A 12 25.64 15.00 13.71
N ALA A 13 26.87 15.37 13.31
CA ALA A 13 27.92 14.43 12.95
C ALA A 13 28.46 13.67 14.18
N LEU A 14 28.52 14.29 15.36
CA LEU A 14 28.82 13.60 16.63
C LEU A 14 27.67 12.71 17.10
N ALA A 15 26.41 13.11 16.87
CA ALA A 15 25.24 12.28 17.16
C ALA A 15 25.09 11.08 16.20
N CYS A 16 25.58 11.20 14.95
CA CYS A 16 25.61 10.10 13.99
C CYS A 16 26.91 9.27 14.06
N GLY A 17 28.02 9.85 14.54
CA GLY A 17 29.36 9.24 14.54
C GLY A 17 29.80 8.62 15.86
N ALA A 18 29.01 8.76 16.94
CA ALA A 18 29.26 8.13 18.23
C ALA A 18 28.21 7.07 18.57
N SER A 19 27.90 6.20 17.62
CA SER A 19 27.59 4.83 17.98
C SER A 19 28.87 4.05 17.68
N ASN A 20 29.40 3.37 18.69
CA ASN A 20 30.27 2.23 18.40
C ASN A 20 29.54 1.44 17.31
N ALA A 21 30.20 1.25 16.17
CA ALA A 21 29.91 0.11 15.34
C ALA A 21 30.08 -1.10 16.27
N SER A 22 29.00 -1.48 16.95
CA SER A 22 28.85 -2.78 17.59
C SER A 22 28.75 -3.75 16.44
N ALA A 23 29.92 -4.03 15.88
CA ALA A 23 30.15 -5.12 14.98
C ALA A 23 29.77 -6.39 15.73
N ALA A 24 28.73 -7.07 15.25
CA ALA A 24 28.63 -8.54 15.25
C ALA A 24 28.89 -9.28 16.58
N GLY A 25 28.62 -8.67 17.74
CA GLY A 25 28.37 -9.38 18.99
C GLY A 25 26.86 -9.43 19.19
N GLY A 26 26.24 -10.59 18.94
CA GLY A 26 24.78 -10.74 19.05
C GLY A 26 24.32 -10.33 20.45
N ALA A 27 23.51 -9.28 20.55
CA ALA A 27 22.81 -8.97 21.78
C ALA A 27 21.94 -10.18 22.13
N GLU A 28 22.02 -10.67 23.37
CA GLU A 28 21.16 -11.77 23.80
C GLU A 28 19.69 -11.34 23.65
N PRO A 29 18.83 -12.19 23.08
CA PRO A 29 17.44 -11.84 22.91
C PRO A 29 16.75 -11.74 24.27
N ALA A 30 16.00 -10.66 24.49
CA ALA A 30 15.15 -10.49 25.67
C ALA A 30 14.16 -11.67 25.83
N TYR A 31 13.67 -12.20 24.72
CA TYR A 31 12.84 -13.39 24.68
C TYR A 31 13.35 -14.36 23.59
N PRO A 32 14.02 -15.47 23.97
CA PRO A 32 14.58 -16.41 23.00
C PRO A 32 13.51 -17.30 22.35
N LYS A 33 13.77 -17.71 21.10
CA LYS A 33 13.01 -18.71 20.35
C LYS A 33 12.95 -20.02 21.11
N GLY A 34 11.76 -20.63 21.22
CA GLY A 34 11.56 -21.87 21.97
C GLY A 34 11.80 -21.73 23.48
N GLY A 35 11.92 -20.51 23.99
CA GLY A 35 12.06 -20.24 25.43
C GLY A 35 10.75 -20.46 26.20
N LYS A 36 10.61 -19.79 27.35
CA LYS A 36 9.46 -19.94 28.28
C LYS A 36 8.09 -19.86 27.60
N TRP A 37 7.95 -19.03 26.58
CA TRP A 37 6.70 -18.76 25.87
C TRP A 37 6.66 -19.33 24.44
N ASP A 38 7.59 -20.23 24.11
CA ASP A 38 7.67 -20.93 22.82
C ASP A 38 7.53 -20.01 21.59
N LEU A 39 8.29 -18.90 21.60
CA LEU A 39 8.27 -17.94 20.49
C LEU A 39 8.87 -18.57 19.24
N GLN A 40 8.32 -18.22 18.07
CA GLN A 40 8.76 -18.73 16.76
C GLN A 40 10.08 -18.12 16.28
N LYS A 41 10.44 -16.95 16.81
CA LYS A 41 11.68 -16.23 16.54
C LYS A 41 12.18 -15.55 17.81
N ASP A 42 13.47 -15.25 17.82
CA ASP A 42 14.08 -14.43 18.86
C ASP A 42 13.50 -13.01 18.83
N GLN A 43 13.24 -12.46 20.00
CA GLN A 43 12.86 -11.06 20.18
C GLN A 43 13.92 -10.38 21.07
N HIS A 44 14.53 -9.32 20.56
CA HIS A 44 15.66 -8.64 21.19
C HIS A 44 15.21 -7.45 22.03
N ALA A 45 14.13 -6.77 21.65
CA ALA A 45 13.53 -5.73 22.46
C ALA A 45 12.65 -6.33 23.56
N HIS A 46 12.61 -5.68 24.72
CA HIS A 46 11.74 -6.06 25.83
C HIS A 46 10.26 -5.74 25.55
N PHE A 47 9.98 -5.07 24.44
CA PHE A 47 8.66 -4.70 23.95
C PHE A 47 8.51 -5.05 22.45
N PRO A 48 7.26 -5.13 21.95
CA PRO A 48 6.04 -5.29 22.73
C PRO A 48 6.09 -6.59 23.55
N LEU A 49 5.35 -6.65 24.67
CA LEU A 49 5.31 -7.87 25.47
C LEU A 49 4.75 -9.03 24.63
N PRO A 50 5.41 -10.21 24.61
CA PRO A 50 4.90 -11.36 23.88
C PRO A 50 3.52 -11.78 24.36
N LEU A 51 2.61 -12.09 23.43
CA LEU A 51 1.20 -12.36 23.76
C LEU A 51 0.98 -13.50 24.75
N PRO A 52 1.74 -14.62 24.72
CA PRO A 52 1.60 -15.66 25.74
C PRO A 52 1.92 -15.19 27.17
N ALA A 53 2.70 -14.12 27.35
CA ALA A 53 2.99 -13.56 28.67
C ALA A 53 1.73 -13.03 29.37
N TYR A 54 0.73 -12.56 28.62
CA TYR A 54 -0.57 -12.17 29.19
C TYR A 54 -1.40 -13.37 29.67
N LYS A 55 -1.06 -14.59 29.26
CA LYS A 55 -1.76 -15.82 29.67
C LYS A 55 -0.99 -16.60 30.74
N ASP A 56 0.19 -16.13 31.13
CA ASP A 56 1.06 -16.77 32.12
C ASP A 56 0.72 -16.27 33.53
N PRO A 57 0.20 -17.12 34.44
CA PRO A 57 -0.16 -16.73 35.81
C PRO A 57 1.02 -16.18 36.64
N ALA A 58 2.26 -16.51 36.26
CA ALA A 58 3.47 -16.04 36.93
C ALA A 58 3.92 -14.65 36.46
N HIS A 59 3.33 -14.10 35.39
CA HIS A 59 3.70 -12.80 34.85
C HIS A 59 2.84 -11.67 35.43
N GLU A 60 3.43 -10.50 35.69
CA GLU A 60 2.71 -9.35 36.27
C GLU A 60 1.52 -8.88 35.42
N ALA A 61 1.64 -9.03 34.11
CA ALA A 61 0.62 -8.65 33.13
C ALA A 61 -0.45 -9.73 32.90
N TYR A 62 -0.47 -10.81 33.67
CA TYR A 62 -1.42 -11.91 33.50
C TYR A 62 -2.88 -11.44 33.44
N ASP A 63 -3.64 -11.84 32.42
CA ASP A 63 -5.03 -11.41 32.18
C ASP A 63 -5.98 -11.80 33.33
N GLY A 64 -5.65 -12.80 34.16
CA GLY A 64 -6.56 -13.33 35.16
C GLY A 64 -7.58 -14.32 34.57
N GLU A 65 -7.90 -15.38 35.31
CA GLU A 65 -8.94 -16.32 34.91
C GLU A 65 -10.33 -15.68 35.00
N GLY A 66 -11.19 -15.94 34.00
CA GLY A 66 -12.59 -15.54 34.03
C GLY A 66 -12.88 -14.03 33.86
N LEU A 67 -11.88 -13.17 33.69
CA LEU A 67 -12.12 -11.75 33.40
C LEU A 67 -12.83 -11.55 32.06
N GLY A 68 -13.76 -10.60 32.01
CA GLY A 68 -14.41 -10.17 30.78
C GLY A 68 -13.43 -9.47 29.83
N LEU A 69 -13.80 -9.39 28.54
CA LEU A 69 -12.98 -8.80 27.48
C LEU A 69 -12.45 -7.40 27.85
N TRP A 70 -13.33 -6.54 28.38
CA TRP A 70 -12.98 -5.16 28.70
C TRP A 70 -11.98 -5.04 29.86
N ASP A 71 -12.06 -5.92 30.85
CA ASP A 71 -11.14 -5.91 31.99
C ASP A 71 -9.75 -6.42 31.59
N LYS A 72 -9.69 -7.44 30.71
CA LYS A 72 -8.44 -7.89 30.09
C LYS A 72 -7.79 -6.76 29.28
N ILE A 73 -8.55 -6.07 28.43
CA ILE A 73 -8.05 -4.93 27.65
C ILE A 73 -7.48 -3.84 28.57
N LYS A 74 -8.20 -3.44 29.62
CA LYS A 74 -7.69 -2.44 30.57
C LYS A 74 -6.38 -2.87 31.22
N LYS A 75 -6.27 -4.14 31.62
CA LYS A 75 -5.06 -4.67 32.25
C LYS A 75 -3.87 -4.69 31.29
N ARG A 76 -4.07 -5.16 30.05
CA ARG A 76 -3.04 -5.13 29.01
C ARG A 76 -2.64 -3.70 28.63
N ALA A 77 -3.57 -2.74 28.66
CA ALA A 77 -3.31 -1.34 28.27
C ALA A 77 -2.33 -0.61 29.21
N VAL A 78 -2.34 -0.94 30.51
CA VAL A 78 -1.46 -0.32 31.52
C VAL A 78 -0.10 -1.01 31.67
N ALA A 79 0.09 -2.17 31.03
CA ALA A 79 1.36 -2.89 31.05
C ALA A 79 2.51 -2.05 30.48
N GLN A 80 3.73 -2.33 30.94
CA GLN A 80 4.96 -1.68 30.45
C GLN A 80 4.88 -0.15 30.47
N HIS A 81 4.50 0.43 31.62
CA HIS A 81 4.34 1.88 31.80
C HIS A 81 3.36 2.53 30.82
N HIS A 82 2.23 1.87 30.54
CA HIS A 82 1.20 2.31 29.59
C HIS A 82 1.67 2.34 28.12
N PHE A 83 2.78 1.67 27.78
CA PHE A 83 3.31 1.64 26.41
C PHE A 83 2.26 1.19 25.41
N ASN A 84 1.52 0.12 25.71
CA ASN A 84 0.46 -0.41 24.85
C ASN A 84 -0.61 0.62 24.50
N LEU A 85 -1.09 1.38 25.49
CA LEU A 85 -2.06 2.44 25.28
C LEU A 85 -1.46 3.58 24.44
N ILE A 86 -0.25 4.03 24.76
CA ILE A 86 0.43 5.13 24.06
C ILE A 86 0.69 4.76 22.59
N ALA A 87 1.21 3.55 22.34
CA ALA A 87 1.46 3.03 21.00
C ALA A 87 0.15 2.91 20.19
N THR A 88 -0.95 2.51 20.82
CA THR A 88 -2.27 2.44 20.16
C THR A 88 -2.80 3.83 19.83
N ILE A 89 -2.62 4.82 20.72
CA ILE A 89 -3.01 6.21 20.46
C ILE A 89 -2.19 6.78 19.29
N ILE A 90 -0.88 6.55 19.26
CA ILE A 90 0.00 6.97 18.16
C ILE A 90 -0.46 6.34 16.84
N PHE A 91 -0.75 5.04 16.85
CA PHE A 91 -1.28 4.33 15.69
C PHE A 91 -2.62 4.90 15.21
N ALA A 92 -3.54 5.18 16.13
CA ALA A 92 -4.81 5.82 15.82
C ALA A 92 -4.62 7.25 15.24
N CYS A 93 -3.66 8.02 15.76
CA CYS A 93 -3.30 9.32 15.19
C CYS A 93 -2.72 9.19 13.78
N ALA A 94 -1.95 8.14 13.47
CA ALA A 94 -1.49 7.86 12.12
C ALA A 94 -2.64 7.56 11.15
N ILE A 95 -3.60 6.74 11.57
CA ILE A 95 -4.83 6.49 10.82
C ILE A 95 -5.61 7.79 10.60
N LEU A 96 -5.84 8.58 11.66
CA LEU A 96 -6.52 9.88 11.58
C LEU A 96 -5.81 10.87 10.64
N HIS A 97 -4.48 10.92 10.69
CA HIS A 97 -3.67 11.75 9.79
C HIS A 97 -3.89 11.34 8.32
N THR A 98 -4.00 10.06 8.02
CA THR A 98 -4.26 9.57 6.64
C THR A 98 -5.57 10.15 6.09
N PHE A 99 -6.63 10.26 6.89
CA PHE A 99 -7.88 10.92 6.47
C PHE A 99 -7.75 12.42 6.27
N LEU A 100 -6.86 13.07 7.01
CA LEU A 100 -6.61 14.52 6.93
C LEU A 100 -5.64 14.88 5.79
N SER A 101 -5.08 13.90 5.08
CA SER A 101 -4.14 14.10 3.96
C SER A 101 -4.65 15.09 2.91
N GLY A 102 -5.94 15.04 2.56
CA GLY A 102 -6.58 15.97 1.62
C GLY A 102 -6.51 17.43 2.10
N VAL A 103 -6.70 17.66 3.40
CA VAL A 103 -6.59 19.00 4.02
C VAL A 103 -5.15 19.50 3.95
N PHE A 104 -4.17 18.62 4.22
CA PHE A 104 -2.75 18.97 4.11
C PHE A 104 -2.34 19.29 2.66
N LYS A 105 -2.85 18.55 1.67
CA LYS A 105 -2.64 18.84 0.24
C LYS A 105 -3.22 20.20 -0.15
N GLU A 106 -4.42 20.53 0.30
CA GLU A 106 -5.02 21.85 0.05
C GLU A 106 -4.18 22.97 0.67
N MET A 107 -3.72 22.80 1.92
CA MET A 107 -2.81 23.75 2.56
C MET A 107 -1.48 23.89 1.82
N ALA A 108 -0.95 22.80 1.27
CA ALA A 108 0.27 22.81 0.46
C ALA A 108 0.08 23.69 -0.79
N HIS A 109 -1.00 23.49 -1.55
CA HIS A 109 -1.31 24.30 -2.73
C HIS A 109 -1.53 25.77 -2.40
N LEU A 110 -2.17 26.09 -1.27
CA LEU A 110 -2.32 27.47 -0.81
C LEU A 110 -0.97 28.13 -0.49
N HIS A 111 -0.04 27.39 0.10
CA HIS A 111 1.30 27.88 0.39
C HIS A 111 2.19 28.00 -0.84
N GLU A 112 2.04 27.09 -1.80
CA GLU A 112 2.70 27.11 -3.10
C GLU A 112 2.24 28.33 -3.91
N ALA A 113 0.93 28.55 -4.03
CA ALA A 113 0.37 29.71 -4.74
C ALA A 113 0.84 31.05 -4.13
N ARG A 114 0.90 31.15 -2.79
CA ARG A 114 1.46 32.33 -2.10
C ARG A 114 2.95 32.50 -2.36
N HIS A 115 3.71 31.41 -2.40
CA HIS A 115 5.14 31.47 -2.66
C HIS A 115 5.44 31.86 -4.10
N LEU A 116 4.68 31.33 -5.06
CA LEU A 116 4.81 31.64 -6.49
C LEU A 116 4.70 33.14 -6.74
N LYS A 117 3.68 33.80 -6.16
CA LYS A 117 3.54 35.26 -6.22
C LYS A 117 4.75 35.99 -5.64
N LYS A 118 5.26 35.52 -4.50
CA LYS A 118 6.42 36.12 -3.84
C LYS A 118 7.71 35.98 -4.66
N ILE A 119 7.94 34.82 -5.30
CA ILE A 119 9.16 34.62 -6.11
C ILE A 119 9.08 35.38 -7.44
N GLU A 120 7.87 35.56 -7.99
CA GLU A 120 7.63 36.41 -9.14
C GLU A 120 7.93 37.89 -8.83
N GLU A 121 7.41 38.41 -7.71
CA GLU A 121 7.70 39.79 -7.26
C GLU A 121 9.19 40.03 -7.00
N ASN A 122 9.91 39.02 -6.50
CA ASN A 122 11.32 39.11 -6.15
C ASN A 122 12.28 38.69 -7.27
N LYS A 123 11.77 38.40 -8.49
CA LYS A 123 12.55 37.91 -9.64
C LYS A 123 13.43 36.69 -9.29
N ARG A 124 12.84 35.68 -8.66
CA ARG A 124 13.50 34.44 -8.23
C ARG A 124 12.94 33.18 -8.90
N ARG A 125 12.18 33.33 -9.98
CA ARG A 125 11.77 32.18 -10.79
C ARG A 125 12.97 31.66 -11.57
N ALA A 126 12.88 30.41 -12.05
CA ALA A 126 13.84 29.80 -12.96
C ALA A 126 14.18 30.75 -14.12
N VAL A 127 13.15 31.36 -14.74
CA VAL A 127 13.28 32.29 -15.87
C VAL A 127 13.97 33.62 -15.53
N ASP A 128 14.05 33.97 -14.24
CA ASP A 128 14.66 35.22 -13.77
C ASP A 128 16.12 35.02 -13.31
N LYS A 129 16.61 33.77 -13.36
CA LYS A 129 17.95 33.36 -12.93
C LYS A 129 18.88 33.19 -14.15
N PRO A 130 20.21 33.39 -13.98
CA PRO A 130 21.16 33.37 -15.09
C PRO A 130 21.49 31.96 -15.62
N GLU A 131 21.17 30.89 -14.90
CA GLU A 131 21.47 29.51 -15.29
C GLU A 131 20.40 28.90 -16.22
N ASP A 132 20.83 28.19 -17.27
CA ASP A 132 19.92 27.56 -18.26
C ASP A 132 19.08 26.41 -17.69
N ASP A 133 19.52 25.79 -16.58
CA ASP A 133 18.81 24.74 -15.85
C ASP A 133 18.26 25.22 -14.50
N ALA A 134 18.12 26.55 -14.35
CA ALA A 134 17.64 27.16 -13.12
C ALA A 134 16.27 26.59 -12.71
N LYS A 135 16.09 26.45 -11.39
CA LYS A 135 14.83 25.98 -10.79
C LYS A 135 14.19 27.10 -10.00
N ASP A 136 12.87 27.09 -9.93
CA ASP A 136 12.13 28.01 -9.05
C ASP A 136 12.58 27.85 -7.59
N ASP A 137 12.63 28.97 -6.86
CA ASP A 137 12.75 28.92 -5.40
C ASP A 137 11.57 28.11 -4.83
N VAL A 138 11.87 27.18 -3.90
CA VAL A 138 10.86 26.29 -3.32
C VAL A 138 10.39 26.79 -1.95
N SER A 139 9.10 26.60 -1.68
CA SER A 139 8.53 26.86 -0.35
C SER A 139 8.71 25.65 0.54
N PHE A 140 9.58 25.75 1.56
CA PHE A 140 9.72 24.70 2.57
C PHE A 140 8.38 24.39 3.25
N ARG A 141 7.52 25.40 3.48
CA ARG A 141 6.18 25.20 4.07
C ARG A 141 5.27 24.41 3.12
N ALA A 142 5.30 24.72 1.82
CA ALA A 142 4.51 23.96 0.85
C ALA A 142 5.00 22.51 0.74
N TRP A 143 6.33 22.30 0.69
CA TRP A 143 6.92 20.97 0.70
C TRP A 143 6.56 20.17 1.97
N PHE A 144 6.60 20.81 3.14
CA PHE A 144 6.24 20.18 4.40
C PHE A 144 4.77 19.72 4.40
N PHE A 145 3.85 20.60 4.02
CA PHE A 145 2.42 20.25 3.92
C PHE A 145 2.13 19.24 2.80
N HIS A 146 2.87 19.29 1.69
CA HIS A 146 2.77 18.28 0.63
C HIS A 146 3.20 16.91 1.17
N THR A 147 4.29 16.85 1.93
CA THR A 147 4.78 15.61 2.55
C THR A 147 3.79 15.06 3.58
N LEU A 148 3.17 15.93 4.41
CA LEU A 148 2.07 15.54 5.31
C LEU A 148 0.81 15.07 4.55
N GLY A 149 0.64 15.55 3.33
CA GLY A 149 -0.47 15.18 2.46
C GLY A 149 -0.28 13.85 1.71
N GLU A 150 0.93 13.30 1.66
CA GLU A 150 1.17 11.99 1.02
C GLU A 150 0.82 10.87 1.99
N VAL A 151 -0.26 10.14 1.69
CA VAL A 151 -0.82 9.10 2.54
C VAL A 151 0.19 7.98 2.83
N GLU A 152 1.08 7.71 1.89
CA GLU A 152 2.09 6.68 2.00
C GLU A 152 3.23 7.05 2.98
N VAL A 153 3.45 8.34 3.24
CA VAL A 153 4.50 8.81 4.15
C VAL A 153 4.02 8.84 5.61
N VAL A 154 2.71 8.89 5.83
CA VAL A 154 2.10 9.12 7.15
C VAL A 154 2.60 8.11 8.19
N PHE A 155 2.48 6.81 7.92
CA PHE A 155 2.90 5.78 8.87
C PHE A 155 4.40 5.81 9.16
N GLY A 156 5.23 6.01 8.13
CA GLY A 156 6.68 6.16 8.28
C GLY A 156 7.06 7.36 9.15
N MET A 157 6.36 8.49 8.99
CA MET A 157 6.58 9.67 9.84
C MET A 157 6.23 9.41 11.31
N TRP A 158 5.13 8.72 11.57
CA TRP A 158 4.69 8.41 12.93
C TRP A 158 5.58 7.39 13.66
N VAL A 159 6.49 6.70 12.96
CA VAL A 159 7.52 5.87 13.60
C VAL A 159 8.40 6.70 14.54
N ILE A 160 8.64 7.98 14.22
CA ILE A 160 9.40 8.89 15.09
C ILE A 160 8.70 9.08 16.44
N ALA A 161 7.37 9.25 16.42
CA ALA A 161 6.58 9.37 17.64
C ALA A 161 6.59 8.06 18.44
N LEU A 162 6.48 6.91 17.78
CA LEU A 162 6.57 5.60 18.42
C LEU A 162 7.94 5.39 19.06
N ALA A 163 9.03 5.72 18.37
CA ALA A 163 10.38 5.64 18.92
C ALA A 163 10.54 6.54 20.16
N GLY A 164 9.95 7.74 20.14
CA GLY A 164 9.88 8.60 21.33
C GLY A 164 9.12 7.96 22.49
N ALA A 165 8.00 7.29 22.22
CA ALA A 165 7.23 6.56 23.22
C ALA A 165 8.00 5.37 23.80
N VAL A 166 8.76 4.63 22.97
CA VAL A 166 9.65 3.55 23.42
C VAL A 166 10.73 4.11 24.35
N VAL A 167 11.43 5.17 23.93
CA VAL A 167 12.49 5.80 24.74
C VAL A 167 11.95 6.25 26.09
N TRP A 168 10.72 6.78 26.12
CA TRP A 168 10.05 7.14 27.35
C TRP A 168 9.69 5.93 28.21
N CYS A 169 8.92 4.98 27.69
CA CYS A 169 8.32 3.89 28.48
C CYS A 169 9.31 2.81 28.89
N HIS A 170 10.37 2.58 28.11
CA HIS A 170 11.36 1.52 28.33
C HIS A 170 12.76 2.05 28.70
N GLY A 171 12.95 3.37 28.69
CA GLY A 171 14.20 4.03 29.09
C GLY A 171 14.02 4.97 30.27
N ILE A 172 13.30 6.08 30.05
CA ILE A 172 13.20 7.18 31.02
C ILE A 172 12.29 6.84 32.21
N ALA A 173 11.06 6.41 31.95
CA ALA A 173 10.04 6.16 32.98
C ALA A 173 10.42 5.05 33.99
N PRO A 174 11.06 3.93 33.58
CA PRO A 174 11.58 2.93 34.53
C PRO A 174 12.87 3.37 35.24
N GLY A 175 13.54 4.43 34.79
CA GLY A 175 14.79 4.95 35.37
C GLY A 175 16.09 4.44 34.75
N HIS A 176 16.04 3.70 33.63
CA HIS A 176 17.23 3.19 32.92
C HIS A 176 17.94 4.26 32.06
N GLY A 177 17.27 5.37 31.76
CA GLY A 177 17.81 6.50 31.01
C GLY A 177 17.57 6.45 29.50
N VAL A 178 17.91 7.55 28.82
CA VAL A 178 17.62 7.75 27.38
C VAL A 178 18.36 6.75 26.50
N MET A 179 19.63 6.45 26.81
CA MET A 179 20.45 5.54 26.00
C MET A 179 19.91 4.12 26.00
N HIS A 180 19.36 3.65 27.13
CA HIS A 180 18.67 2.35 27.20
C HIS A 180 17.40 2.35 26.34
N GLY A 181 16.63 3.44 26.39
CA GLY A 181 15.47 3.60 25.50
C GLY A 181 15.85 3.57 24.02
N ILE A 182 16.98 4.16 23.64
CA ILE A 182 17.51 4.12 22.26
C ILE A 182 17.95 2.72 21.88
N SER A 183 18.61 1.96 22.77
CA SER A 183 18.98 0.57 22.48
C SER A 183 17.75 -0.31 22.28
N GLU A 184 16.68 -0.10 23.06
CA GLU A 184 15.39 -0.79 22.85
C GLU A 184 14.78 -0.48 21.48
N VAL A 185 14.84 0.77 21.01
CA VAL A 185 14.43 1.13 19.64
C VAL A 185 15.31 0.43 18.60
N GLN A 186 16.63 0.36 18.81
CA GLN A 186 17.57 -0.31 17.91
C GLN A 186 17.33 -1.82 17.85
N HIS A 187 17.06 -2.46 18.99
CA HIS A 187 16.72 -3.88 19.04
C HIS A 187 15.43 -4.16 18.27
N TYR A 188 14.39 -3.35 18.52
CA TYR A 188 13.10 -3.53 17.85
C TYR A 188 13.20 -3.31 16.34
N LEU A 189 13.70 -2.14 15.91
CA LEU A 189 13.79 -1.79 14.49
C LEU A 189 14.89 -2.55 13.76
N GLY A 190 15.96 -2.96 14.42
CA GLY A 190 17.11 -3.61 13.79
C GLY A 190 17.00 -5.13 13.71
N HIS A 191 16.35 -5.76 14.69
CA HIS A 191 16.32 -7.23 14.82
C HIS A 191 14.91 -7.82 14.80
N ASP A 192 13.92 -7.14 15.38
CA ASP A 192 12.59 -7.76 15.59
C ASP A 192 11.61 -7.50 14.45
N VAL A 193 11.68 -6.34 13.79
CA VAL A 193 10.83 -6.00 12.65
C VAL A 193 11.34 -6.66 11.37
N ASN A 194 10.45 -7.35 10.63
CA ASN A 194 10.76 -7.90 9.31
C ASN A 194 10.44 -6.87 8.22
N TYR A 195 11.44 -6.52 7.40
CA TYR A 195 11.28 -5.61 6.26
C TYR A 195 11.28 -6.32 4.90
N THR A 196 11.25 -7.66 4.89
CA THR A 196 11.27 -8.46 3.67
C THR A 196 10.12 -8.09 2.75
N GLU A 197 8.89 -8.03 3.27
CA GLU A 197 7.69 -7.73 2.50
C GLU A 197 7.69 -6.27 1.98
N PRO A 198 7.97 -5.22 2.78
CA PRO A 198 8.14 -3.86 2.26
C PRO A 198 9.19 -3.75 1.14
N LEU A 199 10.36 -4.39 1.30
CA LEU A 199 11.43 -4.37 0.30
C LEU A 199 11.02 -5.11 -0.98
N PHE A 200 10.36 -6.26 -0.83
CA PHE A 200 9.81 -7.03 -1.93
C PHE A 200 8.80 -6.21 -2.74
N VAL A 201 7.88 -5.51 -2.07
CA VAL A 201 6.88 -4.64 -2.72
C VAL A 201 7.55 -3.53 -3.53
N VAL A 202 8.56 -2.86 -2.98
CA VAL A 202 9.31 -1.82 -3.71
C VAL A 202 9.86 -2.38 -5.03
N VAL A 203 10.51 -3.55 -4.97
CA VAL A 203 11.14 -4.17 -6.14
C VAL A 203 10.09 -4.65 -7.14
N ILE A 204 9.11 -5.44 -6.72
CA ILE A 204 8.12 -6.03 -7.63
C ILE A 204 7.27 -4.94 -8.30
N MET A 205 6.89 -3.87 -7.58
CA MET A 205 6.19 -2.73 -8.16
C MET A 205 7.05 -1.97 -9.17
N ALA A 206 8.32 -1.75 -8.86
CA ALA A 206 9.24 -1.08 -9.78
C ALA A 206 9.40 -1.86 -11.09
N ILE A 207 9.58 -3.19 -11.02
CA ILE A 207 9.67 -4.06 -12.21
C ILE A 207 8.33 -4.11 -12.96
N ALA A 208 7.22 -4.27 -12.25
CA ALA A 208 5.89 -4.36 -12.86
C ALA A 208 5.45 -3.06 -13.55
N ALA A 209 5.92 -1.90 -13.06
CA ALA A 209 5.65 -0.59 -13.65
C ALA A 209 6.54 -0.26 -14.86
N THR A 210 7.44 -1.17 -15.26
CA THR A 210 8.28 -0.94 -16.45
C THR A 210 7.47 -1.00 -17.73
N ARG A 211 7.91 -0.21 -18.72
CA ARG A 211 7.26 -0.12 -20.03
C ARG A 211 7.11 -1.49 -20.72
N PRO A 212 8.10 -2.40 -20.73
CA PRO A 212 7.96 -3.71 -21.36
C PRO A 212 6.83 -4.56 -20.76
N ILE A 213 6.69 -4.56 -19.43
CA ILE A 213 5.64 -5.30 -18.73
C ILE A 213 4.26 -4.68 -19.02
N ILE A 214 4.15 -3.35 -18.89
CA ILE A 214 2.91 -2.63 -19.18
C ILE A 214 2.44 -2.88 -20.62
N ARG A 215 3.34 -2.79 -21.61
CA ARG A 215 3.02 -3.00 -23.04
C ARG A 215 2.61 -4.43 -23.36
N LEU A 216 3.21 -5.41 -22.70
CA LEU A 216 2.81 -6.80 -22.82
C LEU A 216 1.36 -6.98 -22.34
N SER A 217 1.05 -6.47 -21.15
CA SER A 217 -0.30 -6.53 -20.57
C SER A 217 -1.33 -5.79 -21.43
N GLU A 218 -1.02 -4.59 -21.91
CA GLU A 218 -1.86 -3.86 -22.87
C GLU A 218 -2.11 -4.69 -24.14
N SER A 219 -1.05 -5.31 -24.70
CA SER A 219 -1.17 -6.14 -25.90
C SER A 219 -2.09 -7.35 -25.71
N CYS A 220 -2.06 -7.97 -24.53
CA CYS A 220 -2.98 -9.05 -24.18
C CYS A 220 -4.44 -8.57 -24.15
N VAL A 221 -4.71 -7.44 -23.49
CA VAL A 221 -6.06 -6.83 -23.44
C VAL A 221 -6.52 -6.44 -24.84
N ASN A 222 -5.64 -5.85 -25.65
CA ASN A 222 -5.93 -5.46 -27.02
C ASN A 222 -6.35 -6.66 -27.87
N LYS A 223 -5.61 -7.78 -27.81
CA LYS A 223 -5.95 -9.00 -28.54
C LYS A 223 -7.32 -9.55 -28.15
N VAL A 224 -7.61 -9.60 -26.85
CA VAL A 224 -8.90 -10.09 -26.35
C VAL A 224 -10.05 -9.18 -26.76
N ALA A 225 -9.89 -7.85 -26.65
CA ALA A 225 -10.91 -6.90 -27.09
C ALA A 225 -11.19 -6.99 -28.60
N GLN A 226 -10.15 -7.21 -29.41
CA GLN A 226 -10.28 -7.40 -30.86
C GLN A 226 -11.01 -8.70 -31.21
N LEU A 227 -10.79 -9.79 -30.45
CA LEU A 227 -11.54 -11.04 -30.62
C LEU A 227 -13.06 -10.85 -30.39
N PHE A 228 -13.44 -9.91 -29.51
CA PHE A 228 -14.84 -9.54 -29.26
C PHE A 228 -15.36 -8.42 -30.20
N GLY A 229 -14.71 -8.20 -31.35
CA GLY A 229 -15.13 -7.26 -32.38
C GLY A 229 -14.66 -5.82 -32.21
N GLY A 230 -13.80 -5.54 -31.22
CA GLY A 230 -13.13 -4.23 -31.07
C GLY A 230 -14.03 -3.04 -30.76
N THR A 231 -15.30 -3.28 -30.43
CA THR A 231 -16.28 -2.24 -30.08
C THR A 231 -15.97 -1.59 -28.72
N PRO A 232 -16.48 -0.38 -28.41
CA PRO A 232 -16.32 0.22 -27.08
C PRO A 232 -16.80 -0.71 -25.95
N ALA A 233 -17.87 -1.47 -26.19
CA ALA A 233 -18.37 -2.53 -25.31
C ALA A 233 -17.34 -3.65 -25.07
N ALA A 234 -16.73 -4.17 -26.14
CA ALA A 234 -15.70 -5.19 -26.05
C ALA A 234 -14.46 -4.71 -25.28
N TRP A 235 -14.02 -3.48 -25.54
CA TRP A 235 -12.92 -2.84 -24.82
C TRP A 235 -13.23 -2.65 -23.34
N TRP A 236 -14.41 -2.12 -23.03
CA TRP A 236 -14.86 -1.90 -21.65
C TRP A 236 -14.87 -3.22 -20.87
N PHE A 237 -15.50 -4.25 -21.42
CA PHE A 237 -15.62 -5.56 -20.76
C PHE A 237 -14.26 -6.26 -20.61
N SER A 238 -13.45 -6.25 -21.67
CA SER A 238 -12.11 -6.86 -21.64
C SER A 238 -11.19 -6.15 -20.65
N THR A 239 -11.22 -4.81 -20.61
CA THR A 239 -10.38 -4.02 -19.70
C THR A 239 -10.77 -4.24 -18.24
N LEU A 240 -12.07 -4.26 -17.92
CA LEU A 240 -12.55 -4.47 -16.55
C LEU A 240 -12.49 -5.92 -16.08
N THR A 241 -12.24 -6.87 -16.97
CA THR A 241 -12.10 -8.29 -16.62
C THR A 241 -10.63 -8.69 -16.60
N LEU A 242 -9.95 -8.54 -17.75
CA LEU A 242 -8.62 -9.10 -17.93
C LEU A 242 -7.56 -8.29 -17.18
N THR A 243 -7.63 -6.95 -17.19
CA THR A 243 -6.60 -6.13 -16.54
C THR A 243 -6.58 -6.35 -15.02
N PRO A 244 -7.72 -6.36 -14.31
CA PRO A 244 -7.74 -6.72 -12.89
C PRO A 244 -7.15 -8.11 -12.59
N LEU A 245 -7.49 -9.13 -13.40
CA LEU A 245 -6.94 -10.48 -13.22
C LEU A 245 -5.44 -10.56 -13.53
N LEU A 246 -4.97 -9.81 -14.52
CA LEU A 246 -3.54 -9.65 -14.80
C LEU A 246 -2.83 -9.01 -13.61
N GLY A 247 -3.52 -8.20 -12.80
CA GLY A 247 -3.03 -7.64 -11.54
C GLY A 247 -2.39 -8.67 -10.63
N SER A 248 -2.93 -9.89 -10.57
CA SER A 248 -2.36 -11.02 -9.82
C SER A 248 -0.99 -11.52 -10.32
N PHE A 249 -0.58 -11.18 -11.53
CA PHE A 249 0.70 -11.61 -12.11
C PHE A 249 1.70 -10.46 -12.24
N ILE A 250 1.20 -9.22 -12.25
CA ILE A 250 2.01 -8.01 -12.18
C ILE A 250 1.90 -7.44 -10.77
N THR A 251 1.12 -6.37 -10.56
CA THR A 251 0.71 -5.86 -9.25
C THR A 251 -0.58 -5.07 -9.43
N GLU A 252 -1.33 -4.83 -8.35
CA GLU A 252 -2.56 -4.00 -8.40
C GLU A 252 -2.31 -2.55 -8.91
N PRO A 253 -1.25 -1.83 -8.49
CA PRO A 253 -0.98 -0.47 -8.98
C PRO A 253 -0.73 -0.42 -10.49
N ALA A 254 -0.01 -1.41 -11.04
CA ALA A 254 0.24 -1.51 -12.46
C ALA A 254 -1.04 -1.82 -13.24
N ALA A 255 -1.84 -2.80 -12.76
CA ALA A 255 -3.14 -3.13 -13.35
C ALA A 255 -4.12 -1.93 -13.34
N MET A 256 -4.19 -1.19 -12.23
CA MET A 256 -5.02 0.01 -12.13
C MET A 256 -4.62 1.06 -13.17
N THR A 257 -3.32 1.33 -13.30
CA THR A 257 -2.80 2.32 -14.25
C THR A 257 -3.15 1.96 -15.69
N ILE A 258 -2.93 0.70 -16.07
CA ILE A 258 -3.26 0.19 -17.41
C ILE A 258 -4.76 0.28 -17.68
N ALA A 259 -5.58 -0.21 -16.75
CA ALA A 259 -7.03 -0.20 -16.90
C ALA A 259 -7.58 1.22 -17.01
N ALA A 260 -7.10 2.13 -16.16
CA ALA A 260 -7.48 3.54 -16.17
C ALA A 260 -7.08 4.22 -17.49
N LEU A 261 -5.87 3.97 -18.02
CA LEU A 261 -5.43 4.52 -19.30
C LEU A 261 -6.24 3.97 -20.49
N LEU A 262 -6.51 2.66 -20.51
CA LEU A 262 -7.31 2.02 -21.56
C LEU A 262 -8.76 2.53 -21.52
N LEU A 263 -9.37 2.61 -20.32
CA LEU A 263 -10.71 3.18 -20.16
C LEU A 263 -10.73 4.66 -20.52
N ALA A 264 -9.72 5.44 -20.15
CA ALA A 264 -9.61 6.85 -20.54
C ALA A 264 -9.65 7.00 -22.07
N LYS A 265 -8.84 6.22 -22.78
CA LYS A 265 -8.71 6.27 -24.25
C LYS A 265 -9.92 5.71 -25.00
N ARG A 266 -10.51 4.61 -24.52
CA ARG A 266 -11.52 3.81 -25.26
C ARG A 266 -12.96 3.96 -24.78
N PHE A 267 -13.17 4.47 -23.58
CA PHE A 267 -14.49 4.58 -22.97
C PHE A 267 -14.81 6.02 -22.55
N TYR A 268 -14.01 6.63 -21.67
CA TYR A 268 -14.30 7.98 -21.15
C TYR A 268 -14.13 9.08 -22.21
N SER A 269 -13.25 8.89 -23.20
CA SER A 269 -13.12 9.79 -24.36
C SER A 269 -14.40 9.88 -25.19
N LEU A 270 -15.29 8.89 -25.10
CA LEU A 270 -16.59 8.86 -25.77
C LEU A 270 -17.69 9.55 -24.94
N ASN A 271 -17.31 10.26 -23.88
CA ASN A 271 -18.17 11.06 -23.01
C ASN A 271 -19.41 10.28 -22.48
N PRO A 272 -19.21 9.16 -21.76
CA PRO A 272 -20.29 8.40 -21.17
C PRO A 272 -21.06 9.27 -20.18
N ASN A 273 -22.35 8.98 -20.00
CA ASN A 273 -23.13 9.73 -19.01
C ASN A 273 -22.56 9.56 -17.59
N PRO A 274 -22.83 10.51 -16.67
CA PRO A 274 -22.22 10.47 -15.33
C PRO A 274 -22.51 9.19 -14.55
N VAL A 275 -23.70 8.62 -14.67
CA VAL A 275 -24.06 7.38 -13.95
C VAL A 275 -23.19 6.22 -14.42
N PHE A 276 -23.02 6.06 -15.72
CA PHE A 276 -22.20 5.01 -16.30
C PHE A 276 -20.70 5.24 -16.05
N ALA A 277 -20.26 6.49 -16.08
CA ALA A 277 -18.91 6.90 -15.70
C ALA A 277 -18.56 6.51 -14.25
N TYR A 278 -19.46 6.79 -13.29
CA TYR A 278 -19.28 6.40 -11.88
C TYR A 278 -19.39 4.89 -11.67
N ALA A 279 -20.33 4.23 -12.34
CA ALA A 279 -20.49 2.78 -12.32
C ALA A 279 -19.20 2.07 -12.80
N THR A 280 -18.57 2.58 -13.86
CA THR A 280 -17.34 2.01 -14.44
C THR A 280 -16.14 2.17 -13.51
N ILE A 281 -15.92 3.34 -12.90
CA ILE A 281 -14.79 3.55 -11.98
C ILE A 281 -14.98 2.78 -10.66
N GLY A 282 -16.20 2.69 -10.13
CA GLY A 282 -16.49 1.88 -8.94
C GLY A 282 -16.25 0.38 -9.20
N LEU A 283 -16.70 -0.12 -10.35
CA LEU A 283 -16.44 -1.48 -10.78
C LEU A 283 -14.94 -1.75 -11.00
N LEU A 284 -14.22 -0.80 -11.60
CA LEU A 284 -12.76 -0.89 -11.77
C LEU A 284 -12.04 -1.05 -10.43
N PHE A 285 -12.38 -0.21 -9.44
CA PHE A 285 -11.70 -0.20 -8.14
C PHE A 285 -11.92 -1.51 -7.40
N VAL A 286 -13.16 -2.01 -7.35
CA VAL A 286 -13.46 -3.31 -6.75
C VAL A 286 -12.77 -4.44 -7.50
N ASN A 287 -12.85 -4.47 -8.83
CA ASN A 287 -12.25 -5.54 -9.61
C ASN A 287 -10.74 -5.58 -9.45
N VAL A 288 -10.03 -4.45 -9.45
CA VAL A 288 -8.57 -4.43 -9.24
C VAL A 288 -8.21 -4.94 -7.85
N SER A 289 -8.95 -4.50 -6.82
CA SER A 289 -8.71 -4.89 -5.42
C SER A 289 -8.88 -6.41 -5.19
N VAL A 290 -9.86 -7.03 -5.84
CA VAL A 290 -10.09 -8.49 -5.71
C VAL A 290 -9.34 -9.30 -6.76
N GLY A 291 -9.01 -8.69 -7.90
CA GLY A 291 -8.31 -9.33 -9.02
C GLY A 291 -6.84 -9.62 -8.75
N GLY A 292 -6.28 -9.05 -7.68
CA GLY A 292 -4.92 -9.34 -7.18
C GLY A 292 -4.78 -10.61 -6.34
N THR A 293 -5.87 -11.35 -6.07
CA THR A 293 -5.87 -12.48 -5.11
C THR A 293 -5.66 -13.86 -5.73
N LEU A 294 -5.31 -13.96 -7.02
CA LEU A 294 -4.98 -15.25 -7.64
C LEU A 294 -3.58 -15.73 -7.23
N THR A 295 -2.69 -14.81 -6.84
CA THR A 295 -1.36 -15.11 -6.29
C THR A 295 -1.17 -14.43 -4.93
N HIS A 296 -0.14 -14.83 -4.20
CA HIS A 296 0.12 -14.33 -2.85
C HIS A 296 1.00 -13.06 -2.81
N PHE A 297 1.57 -12.65 -3.95
CA PHE A 297 2.56 -11.58 -4.01
C PHE A 297 2.07 -10.29 -4.65
N ALA A 298 0.94 -10.35 -5.37
CA ALA A 298 0.47 -9.24 -6.20
C ALA A 298 -0.34 -8.20 -5.42
N ALA A 299 -1.15 -8.65 -4.46
CA ALA A 299 -1.97 -7.83 -3.61
C ALA A 299 -1.26 -7.61 -2.26
N PRO A 300 -0.94 -6.36 -1.87
CA PRO A 300 -0.42 -6.05 -0.54
C PRO A 300 -1.19 -6.73 0.62
N PRO A 301 -2.54 -6.75 0.68
CA PRO A 301 -3.24 -7.39 1.78
C PRO A 301 -3.00 -8.89 1.92
N VAL A 302 -2.73 -9.59 0.81
CA VAL A 302 -2.40 -11.01 0.83
C VAL A 302 -0.92 -11.22 1.18
N LEU A 303 -0.04 -10.42 0.58
CA LEU A 303 1.41 -10.50 0.83
C LEU A 303 1.73 -10.34 2.32
N MET A 304 1.08 -9.38 3.00
CA MET A 304 1.33 -9.08 4.42
C MET A 304 0.99 -10.24 5.38
N VAL A 305 0.26 -11.25 4.89
CA VAL A 305 -0.16 -12.40 5.70
C VAL A 305 0.35 -13.73 5.14
N ALA A 306 0.85 -13.74 3.90
CA ALA A 306 1.19 -14.96 3.17
C ALA A 306 2.25 -15.80 3.88
N GLU A 307 3.36 -15.19 4.32
CA GLU A 307 4.42 -15.93 5.02
C GLU A 307 3.94 -16.42 6.40
N ARG A 308 3.21 -15.58 7.13
CA ARG A 308 2.71 -15.92 8.48
C ARG A 308 1.69 -17.04 8.50
N TRP A 309 0.85 -17.14 7.47
CA TRP A 309 -0.21 -18.14 7.38
C TRP A 309 0.09 -19.25 6.37
N ASP A 310 1.30 -19.27 5.80
CA ASP A 310 1.76 -20.23 4.81
C ASP A 310 0.86 -20.31 3.57
N TRP A 311 0.45 -19.15 3.06
CA TRP A 311 -0.40 -19.05 1.88
C TRP A 311 0.43 -18.91 0.60
N GLY A 312 0.65 -20.03 -0.08
CA GLY A 312 1.25 -20.06 -1.41
C GLY A 312 0.25 -19.78 -2.55
N ILE A 313 0.76 -19.81 -3.80
CA ILE A 313 -0.06 -19.66 -5.02
C ILE A 313 -1.20 -20.70 -5.07
N GLY A 314 -0.93 -21.94 -4.66
CA GLY A 314 -1.94 -23.02 -4.64
C GLY A 314 -3.12 -22.73 -3.72
N PHE A 315 -2.85 -22.22 -2.52
CA PHE A 315 -3.90 -21.80 -1.59
C PHE A 315 -4.70 -20.63 -2.16
N MET A 316 -4.03 -19.60 -2.64
CA MET A 316 -4.69 -18.43 -3.22
C MET A 316 -5.59 -18.80 -4.39
N MET A 317 -5.12 -19.61 -5.33
CA MET A 317 -5.91 -20.06 -6.48
C MET A 317 -7.14 -20.88 -6.09
N THR A 318 -7.03 -21.75 -5.07
CA THR A 318 -8.09 -22.68 -4.67
C THR A 318 -9.11 -22.08 -3.70
N GLN A 319 -8.70 -21.09 -2.89
CA GLN A 319 -9.57 -20.46 -1.89
C GLN A 319 -10.11 -19.11 -2.35
N PHE A 320 -9.32 -18.28 -3.03
CA PHE A 320 -9.69 -16.92 -3.41
C PHE A 320 -9.84 -16.74 -4.92
N GLY A 321 -8.86 -17.19 -5.71
CA GLY A 321 -8.69 -16.80 -7.11
C GLY A 321 -9.89 -17.11 -8.00
N TRP A 322 -10.43 -18.33 -7.95
CA TRP A 322 -11.59 -18.69 -8.76
C TRP A 322 -12.88 -17.95 -8.32
N LYS A 323 -13.04 -17.67 -7.03
CA LYS A 323 -14.16 -16.89 -6.48
C LYS A 323 -14.07 -15.42 -6.92
N ALA A 324 -12.85 -14.86 -6.91
CA ALA A 324 -12.57 -13.53 -7.42
C ALA A 324 -12.89 -13.43 -8.93
N VAL A 325 -12.47 -14.40 -9.73
CA VAL A 325 -12.77 -14.47 -11.18
C VAL A 325 -14.28 -14.50 -11.41
N LEU A 326 -15.01 -15.36 -10.70
CA LEU A 326 -16.47 -15.44 -10.82
C LEU A 326 -17.16 -14.14 -10.37
N GLY A 327 -16.72 -13.56 -9.26
CA GLY A 327 -17.25 -12.29 -8.74
C GLY A 327 -17.04 -11.12 -9.72
N ILE A 328 -15.85 -11.02 -10.33
CA ILE A 328 -15.52 -10.04 -11.36
C ILE A 328 -16.41 -10.26 -12.59
N LEU A 329 -16.47 -11.49 -13.10
CA LEU A 329 -17.27 -11.81 -14.29
C LEU A 329 -18.75 -11.51 -14.06
N LEU A 330 -19.30 -11.91 -12.92
CA LEU A 330 -20.70 -11.68 -12.58
C LEU A 330 -20.99 -10.17 -12.46
N SER A 331 -20.14 -9.43 -11.76
CA SER A 331 -20.27 -7.97 -11.64
C SER A 331 -20.22 -7.28 -13.00
N ASN A 332 -19.27 -7.68 -13.86
CA ASN A 332 -19.11 -7.13 -15.20
C ASN A 332 -20.30 -7.46 -16.10
N ILE A 333 -20.84 -8.68 -16.05
CA ILE A 333 -22.01 -9.11 -16.83
C ILE A 333 -23.27 -8.33 -16.40
N ILE A 334 -23.49 -8.16 -15.09
CA ILE A 334 -24.63 -7.40 -14.56
C ILE A 334 -24.55 -5.94 -15.03
N TYR A 335 -23.40 -5.29 -14.85
CA TYR A 335 -23.21 -3.90 -15.26
C TYR A 335 -23.32 -3.76 -16.78
N PHE A 336 -22.72 -4.67 -17.54
CA PHE A 336 -22.86 -4.71 -18.99
C PHE A 336 -24.33 -4.80 -19.40
N SER A 337 -25.12 -5.67 -18.75
CA SER A 337 -26.54 -5.87 -19.06
C SER A 337 -27.38 -4.62 -18.76
N ILE A 338 -27.09 -3.91 -17.67
CA ILE A 338 -27.75 -2.65 -17.29
C ILE A 338 -27.43 -1.55 -18.30
N PHE A 339 -26.16 -1.40 -18.69
CA PHE A 339 -25.70 -0.31 -19.54
C PHE A 339 -25.64 -0.65 -21.04
N ARG A 340 -26.07 -1.84 -21.46
CA ARG A 340 -25.95 -2.33 -22.85
C ARG A 340 -26.44 -1.35 -23.92
N LYS A 341 -27.56 -0.67 -23.64
CA LYS A 341 -28.18 0.30 -24.57
C LYS A 341 -27.42 1.63 -24.66
N GLN A 342 -26.58 1.92 -23.68
CA GLN A 342 -25.81 3.17 -23.65
C GLN A 342 -24.53 3.06 -24.48
N PHE A 343 -24.01 1.84 -24.71
CA PHE A 343 -22.86 1.65 -25.60
C PHE A 343 -23.14 2.07 -27.04
N SER A 344 -24.38 1.90 -27.53
CA SER A 344 -24.75 2.37 -28.88
C SER A 344 -24.85 3.89 -28.99
N SER A 345 -24.91 4.62 -27.87
CA SER A 345 -24.91 6.10 -27.86
C SER A 345 -23.50 6.70 -27.74
N LEU A 346 -22.46 5.87 -27.65
CA LEU A 346 -21.07 6.32 -27.58
C LEU A 346 -20.56 6.58 -29.00
N GLU A 347 -21.00 7.69 -29.59
CA GLU A 347 -20.64 8.08 -30.95
C GLU A 347 -19.66 9.26 -30.93
N ASN A 348 -18.47 9.01 -31.47
CA ASN A 348 -17.33 9.91 -31.66
C ASN A 348 -16.49 10.25 -30.40
N PRO A 349 -15.17 10.01 -30.45
CA PRO A 349 -14.26 10.49 -29.42
C PRO A 349 -14.28 12.02 -29.36
N VAL A 350 -14.48 12.58 -28.17
CA VAL A 350 -14.12 13.98 -27.94
C VAL A 350 -12.60 14.04 -27.96
N ALA A 351 -12.03 14.55 -29.05
CA ALA A 351 -10.60 14.83 -29.15
C ALA A 351 -10.23 15.84 -28.05
N THR A 352 -9.70 15.33 -26.95
CA THR A 352 -9.17 16.11 -25.82
C THR A 352 -7.65 16.09 -25.79
N HIS A 353 -7.01 15.50 -26.81
CA HIS A 353 -5.59 15.66 -27.06
C HIS A 353 -5.39 16.85 -27.99
N ASP A 354 -4.64 17.84 -27.52
CA ASP A 354 -4.09 18.88 -28.38
C ASP A 354 -3.15 18.20 -29.39
N PRO A 355 -3.48 18.17 -30.70
CA PRO A 355 -2.65 17.52 -31.72
C PRO A 355 -1.26 18.15 -31.84
N ASN A 356 -1.05 19.34 -31.26
CA ASN A 356 0.20 20.09 -31.33
C ASN A 356 1.18 19.79 -30.19
N GLN A 357 0.83 18.93 -29.22
CA GLN A 357 1.81 18.45 -28.24
C GLN A 357 2.52 17.19 -28.76
N PRO A 358 3.83 17.24 -29.04
CA PRO A 358 4.56 16.02 -29.36
C PRO A 358 4.48 15.03 -28.19
N PRO A 359 4.24 13.74 -28.45
CA PRO A 359 4.18 12.74 -27.38
C PRO A 359 5.50 12.75 -26.62
N ARG A 360 5.43 12.73 -25.29
CA ARG A 360 6.63 12.67 -24.44
C ARG A 360 7.42 11.40 -24.75
N TRP A 361 8.73 11.44 -24.57
CA TRP A 361 9.60 10.26 -24.74
C TRP A 361 9.06 9.03 -23.99
N GLU A 362 8.51 9.24 -22.79
CA GLU A 362 7.94 8.18 -21.97
C GLU A 362 6.64 7.57 -22.54
N GLU A 363 5.89 8.33 -23.33
CA GLU A 363 4.54 7.99 -23.81
C GLU A 363 4.55 7.32 -25.20
N ARG A 364 5.73 7.19 -25.82
CA ARG A 364 5.89 6.61 -27.15
C ARG A 364 5.29 5.21 -27.25
N GLU A 365 4.78 4.88 -28.44
CA GLU A 365 4.19 3.57 -28.79
C GLU A 365 5.06 2.73 -29.72
N ASP A 366 6.37 3.03 -29.79
CA ASP A 366 7.32 2.24 -30.57
C ASP A 366 7.40 0.78 -30.07
N PRO A 367 7.59 -0.19 -30.98
CA PRO A 367 7.73 -1.60 -30.61
C PRO A 367 8.94 -1.83 -29.69
N ILE A 368 8.74 -2.66 -28.66
CA ILE A 368 9.83 -3.10 -27.78
C ILE A 368 10.36 -4.44 -28.30
N PRO A 369 11.68 -4.60 -28.49
CA PRO A 369 12.27 -5.88 -28.83
C PRO A 369 11.84 -6.99 -27.84
N PRO A 370 11.36 -8.15 -28.31
CA PRO A 370 10.83 -9.20 -27.44
C PRO A 370 11.82 -9.69 -26.36
N VAL A 371 13.12 -9.63 -26.66
CA VAL A 371 14.19 -10.02 -25.72
C VAL A 371 14.19 -9.13 -24.48
N ILE A 372 13.94 -7.82 -24.63
CA ILE A 372 13.89 -6.88 -23.50
C ILE A 372 12.72 -7.23 -22.58
N THR A 373 11.55 -7.49 -23.17
CA THR A 373 10.37 -7.95 -22.42
C THR A 373 10.63 -9.28 -21.72
N ALA A 374 11.28 -10.23 -22.40
CA ALA A 374 11.62 -11.53 -21.81
C ALA A 374 12.56 -11.39 -20.61
N ILE A 375 13.57 -10.52 -20.68
CA ILE A 375 14.48 -10.24 -19.56
C ILE A 375 13.71 -9.67 -18.36
N HIS A 376 12.81 -8.72 -18.57
CA HIS A 376 11.96 -8.20 -17.48
C HIS A 376 11.10 -9.30 -16.84
N LEU A 377 10.52 -10.19 -17.65
CA LEU A 377 9.74 -11.32 -17.13
C LEU A 377 10.59 -12.30 -16.31
N VAL A 378 11.83 -12.56 -16.74
CA VAL A 378 12.77 -13.38 -15.97
C VAL A 378 13.10 -12.74 -14.63
N PHE A 379 13.39 -11.43 -14.58
CA PHE A 379 13.68 -10.73 -13.33
C PHE A 379 12.45 -10.57 -12.42
N LEU A 380 11.25 -10.42 -13.01
CA LEU A 380 9.99 -10.44 -12.27
C LEU A 380 9.80 -11.82 -11.62
N GLY A 381 9.93 -12.90 -12.39
CA GLY A 381 9.83 -14.27 -11.89
C GLY A 381 10.91 -14.62 -10.87
N TRP A 382 12.15 -14.16 -11.08
CA TRP A 382 13.26 -14.30 -10.14
C TRP A 382 12.95 -13.64 -8.80
N THR A 383 12.44 -12.40 -8.83
CA THR A 383 12.04 -11.66 -7.62
C THR A 383 11.02 -12.46 -6.82
N VAL A 384 9.98 -12.97 -7.47
CA VAL A 384 8.95 -13.80 -6.82
C VAL A 384 9.54 -15.10 -6.28
N PHE A 385 10.38 -15.78 -7.05
CA PHE A 385 11.00 -17.04 -6.63
C PHE A 385 11.96 -16.85 -5.43
N MET A 386 12.60 -15.69 -5.33
CA MET A 386 13.53 -15.32 -4.27
C MET A 386 12.88 -14.47 -3.16
N ALA A 387 11.55 -14.41 -3.08
CA ALA A 387 10.83 -13.47 -2.18
C ALA A 387 11.25 -13.57 -0.70
N HIS A 388 11.64 -14.75 -0.22
CA HIS A 388 12.09 -14.97 1.15
C HIS A 388 13.59 -14.69 1.38
N TYR A 389 14.32 -14.23 0.35
CA TYR A 389 15.77 -13.96 0.41
C TYR A 389 16.10 -12.53 -0.10
N PRO A 390 15.96 -11.49 0.76
CA PRO A 390 16.18 -10.09 0.39
C PRO A 390 17.45 -9.78 -0.40
N PRO A 391 18.64 -10.30 0.00
CA PRO A 391 19.86 -10.00 -0.74
C PRO A 391 19.81 -10.45 -2.21
N LEU A 392 19.14 -11.56 -2.51
CA LEU A 392 19.10 -12.14 -3.86
C LEU A 392 18.12 -11.42 -4.78
N PHE A 393 16.93 -11.07 -4.30
CA PHE A 393 15.99 -10.31 -5.12
C PHE A 393 16.45 -8.85 -5.29
N LEU A 394 17.07 -8.24 -4.28
CA LEU A 394 17.66 -6.90 -4.40
C LEU A 394 18.84 -6.91 -5.39
N GLY A 395 19.72 -7.91 -5.31
CA GLY A 395 20.80 -8.08 -6.28
C GLY A 395 20.29 -8.23 -7.71
N GLY A 396 19.26 -9.06 -7.91
CA GLY A 396 18.59 -9.21 -9.20
C GLY A 396 18.00 -7.88 -9.70
N PHE A 397 17.34 -7.13 -8.83
CA PHE A 397 16.78 -5.82 -9.18
C PHE A 397 17.85 -4.80 -9.61
N LEU A 398 18.98 -4.74 -8.90
CA LEU A 398 20.09 -3.85 -9.27
C LEU A 398 20.68 -4.20 -10.64
N ILE A 399 20.78 -5.50 -10.96
CA ILE A 399 21.20 -5.94 -12.29
C ILE A 399 20.20 -5.49 -13.36
N LEU A 400 18.89 -5.61 -13.09
CA LEU A 400 17.86 -5.14 -14.01
C LEU A 400 17.95 -3.62 -14.23
N LEU A 401 18.19 -2.81 -13.20
CA LEU A 401 18.38 -1.37 -13.36
C LEU A 401 19.57 -1.06 -14.28
N GLY A 402 20.70 -1.76 -14.09
CA GLY A 402 21.86 -1.64 -14.99
C GLY A 402 21.56 -2.07 -16.42
N PHE A 403 20.74 -3.11 -16.61
CA PHE A 403 20.25 -3.53 -17.92
C PHE A 403 19.34 -2.47 -18.58
N THR A 404 18.44 -1.85 -17.79
CA THR A 404 17.55 -0.79 -18.27
C THR A 404 18.33 0.44 -18.72
N GLU A 405 19.35 0.84 -17.96
CA GLU A 405 20.27 1.91 -18.34
C GLU A 405 20.98 1.59 -19.67
N ALA A 406 21.53 0.38 -19.79
CA ALA A 406 22.24 -0.05 -21.01
C ALA A 406 21.34 -0.14 -22.25
N THR A 407 20.03 -0.28 -22.08
CA THR A 407 19.05 -0.46 -23.16
C THR A 407 18.00 0.65 -23.23
N GLY A 408 18.28 1.82 -22.65
CA GLY A 408 17.35 2.96 -22.58
C GLY A 408 16.80 3.45 -23.93
N HIS A 409 17.50 3.19 -25.04
CA HIS A 409 16.99 3.49 -26.39
C HIS A 409 15.72 2.69 -26.76
N HIS A 410 15.50 1.51 -26.15
CA HIS A 410 14.33 0.67 -26.39
C HIS A 410 13.27 0.76 -25.28
N GLN A 411 13.56 1.39 -24.14
CA GLN A 411 12.66 1.42 -22.99
C GLN A 411 12.72 2.74 -22.19
N ASN A 412 12.09 2.78 -21.02
CA ASN A 412 12.06 3.96 -20.15
C ASN A 412 12.76 3.63 -18.84
N ASP A 413 13.22 4.69 -18.16
CA ASP A 413 13.75 4.59 -16.81
C ASP A 413 12.70 4.05 -15.84
N VAL A 414 13.16 3.30 -14.85
CA VAL A 414 12.30 2.74 -13.81
C VAL A 414 11.90 3.83 -12.83
N LYS A 415 10.60 4.15 -12.75
CA LYS A 415 10.09 5.18 -11.85
C LYS A 415 10.02 4.67 -10.41
N MET A 416 10.96 5.12 -9.58
CA MET A 416 11.09 4.66 -8.18
C MET A 416 10.20 5.40 -7.17
N ARG A 417 9.70 6.59 -7.49
CA ARG A 417 8.95 7.42 -6.52
C ARG A 417 7.77 6.67 -5.90
N THR A 418 6.89 6.11 -6.71
CA THR A 418 5.68 5.41 -6.22
C THR A 418 6.03 4.14 -5.46
N PRO A 419 6.87 3.21 -5.98
CA PRO A 419 7.30 2.05 -5.22
C PRO A 419 7.94 2.38 -3.86
N LEU A 420 8.81 3.40 -3.80
CA LEU A 420 9.47 3.81 -2.55
C LEU A 420 8.49 4.38 -1.52
N LEU A 421 7.50 5.16 -1.97
CA LEU A 421 6.45 5.68 -1.09
C LEU A 421 5.62 4.53 -0.50
N VAL A 422 5.17 3.59 -1.33
CA VAL A 422 4.43 2.40 -0.86
C VAL A 422 5.29 1.53 0.08
N GLY A 423 6.58 1.36 -0.23
CA GLY A 423 7.52 0.69 0.68
C GLY A 423 7.65 1.39 2.03
N CYS A 424 7.70 2.72 2.05
CA CYS A 424 7.71 3.52 3.28
C CYS A 424 6.44 3.32 4.11
N PHE A 425 5.28 3.28 3.45
CA PHE A 425 4.00 2.98 4.08
C PHE A 425 4.00 1.60 4.75
N LEU A 426 4.37 0.55 4.00
CA LEU A 426 4.39 -0.82 4.52
C LEU A 426 5.44 -1.00 5.62
N ALA A 427 6.62 -0.38 5.47
CA ALA A 427 7.66 -0.38 6.50
C ALA A 427 7.17 0.29 7.79
N GLY A 428 6.50 1.44 7.69
CA GLY A 428 5.86 2.08 8.84
C GLY A 428 4.77 1.21 9.45
N LEU A 429 3.93 0.60 8.61
CA LEU A 429 2.86 -0.29 9.04
C LEU A 429 3.40 -1.50 9.83
N VAL A 430 4.47 -2.17 9.36
CA VAL A 430 5.02 -3.32 10.07
C VAL A 430 5.58 -2.95 11.45
N VAL A 431 6.24 -1.79 11.53
CA VAL A 431 6.77 -1.22 12.77
C VAL A 431 5.65 -0.92 13.77
N HIS A 432 4.60 -0.22 13.34
CA HIS A 432 3.50 0.13 14.23
C HIS A 432 2.64 -1.06 14.61
N GLY A 433 2.28 -1.90 13.63
CA GLY A 433 1.37 -3.02 13.84
C GLY A 433 1.97 -4.12 14.72
N GLY A 434 3.31 -4.27 14.73
CA GLY A 434 4.03 -5.09 15.70
C GLY A 434 3.56 -4.86 17.15
N CYS A 435 3.35 -3.59 17.52
CA CYS A 435 2.92 -3.17 18.85
C CYS A 435 1.40 -3.28 19.12
N GLN A 436 0.58 -3.67 18.14
CA GLN A 436 -0.90 -3.66 18.27
C GLN A 436 -1.50 -5.02 18.65
N GLY A 437 -0.71 -6.09 18.68
CA GLY A 437 -1.23 -7.45 18.90
C GLY A 437 -1.99 -7.63 20.22
N TRP A 438 -1.66 -6.86 21.26
CA TRP A 438 -2.18 -7.02 22.62
C TRP A 438 -3.71 -6.87 22.71
N TRP A 439 -4.33 -6.00 21.90
CA TRP A 439 -5.78 -5.81 21.85
C TRP A 439 -6.42 -6.55 20.68
N ILE A 440 -5.70 -6.67 19.55
CA ILE A 440 -6.23 -7.32 18.33
C ILE A 440 -6.46 -8.81 18.58
N GLU A 441 -5.54 -9.48 19.29
CA GLU A 441 -5.72 -10.88 19.66
C GLU A 441 -7.06 -11.08 20.39
N LEU A 442 -7.34 -10.27 21.42
CA LEU A 442 -8.57 -10.37 22.21
C LEU A 442 -9.82 -10.01 21.40
N LEU A 443 -9.72 -9.03 20.50
CA LEU A 443 -10.85 -8.60 19.68
C LEU A 443 -11.23 -9.65 18.64
N LEU A 444 -10.26 -10.15 17.88
CA LEU A 444 -10.53 -11.08 16.78
C LEU A 444 -10.93 -12.47 17.29
N THR A 445 -10.41 -12.89 18.45
CA THR A 445 -10.81 -14.16 19.08
C THR A 445 -12.15 -14.07 19.81
N ALA A 446 -12.72 -12.87 19.98
CA ALA A 446 -14.05 -12.69 20.58
C ALA A 446 -15.21 -12.92 19.60
N PHE A 447 -14.95 -12.98 18.29
CA PHE A 447 -15.97 -13.18 17.27
C PHE A 447 -15.86 -14.56 16.64
N ASP A 448 -16.85 -15.42 16.89
CA ASP A 448 -16.94 -16.74 16.25
C ASP A 448 -17.58 -16.69 14.86
N ASN A 449 -18.24 -15.59 14.49
CA ASN A 449 -19.00 -15.46 13.25
C ASN A 449 -18.16 -14.83 12.12
N GLU A 450 -17.85 -15.63 11.11
CA GLU A 450 -17.09 -15.25 9.92
C GLU A 450 -17.72 -14.10 9.12
N TRP A 451 -19.05 -14.03 9.03
CA TRP A 451 -19.73 -12.92 8.33
C TRP A 451 -19.52 -11.59 9.05
N VAL A 452 -19.50 -11.60 10.39
CA VAL A 452 -19.23 -10.39 11.17
C VAL A 452 -17.80 -9.93 10.94
N LEU A 453 -16.84 -10.85 10.91
CA LEU A 453 -15.43 -10.56 10.62
C LEU A 453 -15.25 -10.03 9.19
N MET A 454 -15.88 -10.65 8.20
CA MET A 454 -15.80 -10.25 6.81
C MET A 454 -16.42 -8.86 6.57
N ILE A 455 -17.64 -8.62 7.08
CA ILE A 455 -18.31 -7.32 6.94
C ILE A 455 -17.55 -6.24 7.72
N GLY A 456 -17.09 -6.57 8.93
CA GLY A 456 -16.26 -5.68 9.74
C GLY A 456 -14.98 -5.28 9.04
N ALA A 457 -14.25 -6.24 8.46
CA ALA A 457 -13.05 -5.98 7.68
C ALA A 457 -13.34 -5.18 6.40
N THR A 458 -14.45 -5.44 5.71
CA THR A 458 -14.89 -4.69 4.53
C THR A 458 -15.14 -3.22 4.87
N ILE A 459 -15.89 -2.96 5.95
CA ILE A 459 -16.21 -1.60 6.39
C ILE A 459 -14.93 -0.90 6.86
N LEU A 460 -14.12 -1.56 7.69
CA LEU A 460 -12.86 -0.99 8.18
C LEU A 460 -11.93 -0.62 7.02
N THR A 461 -11.86 -1.45 5.99
CA THR A 461 -11.08 -1.20 4.78
C THR A 461 -11.66 -0.09 3.93
N ALA A 462 -12.98 0.13 3.92
CA ALA A 462 -13.52 1.31 3.23
C ALA A 462 -12.93 2.63 3.76
N PHE A 463 -12.42 2.63 4.99
CA PHE A 463 -11.81 3.78 5.64
C PHE A 463 -10.30 3.62 5.87
N ASN A 464 -9.69 2.48 5.59
CA ASN A 464 -8.27 2.24 5.85
C ASN A 464 -7.65 1.43 4.72
N ASP A 465 -6.34 1.50 4.55
CA ASP A 465 -5.68 0.67 3.54
C ASP A 465 -5.89 -0.83 3.82
N ASN A 466 -6.22 -1.58 2.78
CA ASN A 466 -6.51 -3.02 2.86
C ASN A 466 -5.35 -3.82 3.48
N ALA A 467 -4.10 -3.44 3.22
CA ALA A 467 -2.92 -4.10 3.76
C ALA A 467 -2.78 -3.85 5.26
N ALA A 468 -3.20 -2.68 5.73
CA ALA A 468 -3.24 -2.40 7.17
C ALA A 468 -4.22 -3.34 7.88
N VAL A 469 -5.42 -3.56 7.33
CA VAL A 469 -6.43 -4.42 7.97
C VAL A 469 -5.94 -5.87 8.07
N THR A 470 -5.39 -6.44 7.00
CA THR A 470 -4.90 -7.84 7.04
C THR A 470 -3.64 -7.99 7.88
N TYR A 471 -2.71 -7.02 7.82
CA TYR A 471 -1.51 -7.06 8.65
C TYR A 471 -1.85 -7.02 10.13
N LEU A 472 -2.76 -6.12 10.54
CA LEU A 472 -3.25 -6.06 11.91
C LEU A 472 -3.83 -7.41 12.34
N ALA A 473 -4.63 -8.06 11.49
CA ALA A 473 -5.18 -9.37 11.81
C ALA A 473 -4.12 -10.47 11.97
N ALA A 474 -3.03 -10.40 11.20
CA ALA A 474 -1.90 -11.31 11.35
C ALA A 474 -1.11 -11.13 12.66
N GLN A 475 -1.39 -10.08 13.44
CA GLN A 475 -0.85 -9.91 14.79
C GLN A 475 -1.54 -10.81 15.83
N ALA A 476 -2.71 -11.37 15.52
CA ALA A 476 -3.41 -12.31 16.40
C ALA A 476 -2.91 -13.75 16.17
N PRO A 477 -2.16 -14.35 17.10
CA PRO A 477 -1.73 -15.74 16.99
C PRO A 477 -2.93 -16.68 17.10
N ASN A 478 -2.86 -17.83 16.42
CA ASN A 478 -3.85 -18.90 16.50
C ASN A 478 -5.28 -18.50 16.10
N LEU A 479 -5.42 -17.52 15.20
CA LEU A 479 -6.71 -17.22 14.58
C LEU A 479 -7.22 -18.46 13.81
N ALA A 480 -8.51 -18.78 13.94
CA ALA A 480 -9.11 -19.87 13.18
C ALA A 480 -8.98 -19.63 11.67
N ASP A 481 -8.79 -20.68 10.87
CA ASP A 481 -8.55 -20.52 9.43
C ASP A 481 -9.71 -19.83 8.71
N ALA A 482 -10.94 -20.07 9.14
CA ALA A 482 -12.11 -19.40 8.60
C ALA A 482 -12.15 -17.91 8.95
N ALA A 483 -11.66 -17.52 10.12
CA ALA A 483 -11.50 -16.12 10.51
C ALA A 483 -10.38 -15.43 9.71
N LYS A 484 -9.24 -16.12 9.48
CA LYS A 484 -8.17 -15.62 8.58
C LYS A 484 -8.72 -15.35 7.18
N TYR A 485 -9.46 -16.32 6.64
CA TYR A 485 -10.13 -16.21 5.34
C TYR A 485 -11.11 -15.04 5.31
N ALA A 486 -12.02 -14.96 6.28
CA ALA A 486 -13.05 -13.93 6.35
C ALA A 486 -12.48 -12.51 6.42
N VAL A 487 -11.42 -12.30 7.21
CA VAL A 487 -10.77 -10.99 7.32
C VAL A 487 -10.12 -10.59 6.00
N VAL A 488 -9.39 -11.50 5.35
CA VAL A 488 -8.76 -11.19 4.06
C VAL A 488 -9.80 -10.97 2.97
N ALA A 489 -10.83 -11.82 2.90
CA ALA A 489 -11.96 -11.66 1.98
C ALA A 489 -12.60 -10.28 2.15
N GLY A 490 -12.87 -9.87 3.39
CA GLY A 490 -13.42 -8.55 3.69
C GLY A 490 -12.48 -7.42 3.28
N ALA A 491 -11.19 -7.53 3.60
CA ALA A 491 -10.20 -6.52 3.25
C ALA A 491 -10.07 -6.33 1.73
N VAL A 492 -9.96 -7.41 0.95
CA VAL A 492 -9.83 -7.30 -0.50
C VAL A 492 -11.13 -6.80 -1.15
N THR A 493 -12.31 -7.14 -0.62
CA THR A 493 -13.59 -6.61 -1.15
C THR A 493 -13.80 -5.14 -0.80
N GLY A 494 -13.42 -4.73 0.41
CA GLY A 494 -13.55 -3.34 0.86
C GLY A 494 -12.59 -2.38 0.17
N GLY A 495 -11.46 -2.87 -0.35
CA GLY A 495 -10.41 -2.08 -0.99
C GLY A 495 -10.88 -1.26 -2.21
N GLY A 496 -12.02 -1.61 -2.82
CA GLY A 496 -12.59 -0.84 -3.93
C GLY A 496 -13.61 0.24 -3.55
N LEU A 497 -14.03 0.31 -2.28
CA LEU A 497 -15.14 1.17 -1.85
C LEU A 497 -14.77 2.65 -1.83
N THR A 498 -13.53 3.00 -1.51
CA THR A 498 -13.08 4.39 -1.45
C THR A 498 -11.68 4.56 -2.02
N VAL A 499 -11.29 5.81 -2.23
CA VAL A 499 -10.00 6.18 -2.80
C VAL A 499 -8.83 5.80 -1.89
N ILE A 500 -9.05 5.80 -0.58
CA ILE A 500 -8.00 5.54 0.43
C ILE A 500 -7.94 4.07 0.85
N ALA A 501 -8.92 3.27 0.44
CA ALA A 501 -9.06 1.87 0.83
C ALA A 501 -7.97 0.96 0.22
N ASN A 502 -7.32 1.40 -0.85
CA ASN A 502 -6.27 0.65 -1.51
C ASN A 502 -5.30 1.60 -2.26
N ALA A 503 -4.00 1.37 -2.13
CA ALA A 503 -2.93 2.17 -2.74
C ALA A 503 -3.03 2.44 -4.27
N PRO A 504 -3.57 1.55 -5.13
CA PRO A 504 -3.81 1.81 -6.55
C PRO A 504 -4.89 2.86 -6.82
N ASN A 505 -5.91 2.98 -5.96
CA ASN A 505 -7.11 3.78 -6.25
C ASN A 505 -6.81 5.26 -6.51
N PRO A 506 -5.90 5.95 -5.78
CA PRO A 506 -5.48 7.32 -6.09
C PRO A 506 -4.90 7.46 -7.50
N ALA A 507 -4.15 6.46 -7.99
CA ALA A 507 -3.60 6.47 -9.35
C ALA A 507 -4.72 6.37 -10.41
N GLY A 508 -5.67 5.46 -10.21
CA GLY A 508 -6.86 5.34 -11.06
C GLY A 508 -7.69 6.62 -11.07
N GLN A 509 -7.91 7.24 -9.90
CA GLN A 509 -8.60 8.52 -9.78
C GLN A 509 -7.83 9.66 -10.47
N ALA A 510 -6.50 9.73 -10.35
CA ALA A 510 -5.72 10.79 -10.98
C ALA A 510 -5.83 10.75 -12.51
N ILE A 511 -5.87 9.56 -13.10
CA ILE A 511 -5.99 9.35 -14.55
C ILE A 511 -7.41 9.64 -15.04
N LEU A 512 -8.43 9.12 -14.34
CA LEU A 512 -9.82 9.20 -14.77
C LEU A 512 -10.54 10.46 -14.29
N GLY A 513 -10.04 11.13 -13.24
CA GLY A 513 -10.73 12.22 -12.56
C GLY A 513 -11.04 13.42 -13.45
N ARG A 514 -10.22 13.66 -14.48
CA ARG A 514 -10.44 14.71 -15.49
C ARG A 514 -11.73 14.55 -16.30
N PHE A 515 -12.30 13.34 -16.36
CA PHE A 515 -13.56 13.08 -17.08
C PHE A 515 -14.81 13.34 -16.22
N PHE A 516 -14.62 13.73 -14.95
CA PHE A 516 -15.71 14.03 -14.02
C PHE A 516 -15.79 15.53 -13.75
N LYS A 517 -16.99 16.11 -13.81
CA LYS A 517 -17.23 17.52 -13.49
C LYS A 517 -16.86 17.79 -12.03
N GLY A 518 -15.80 18.57 -11.80
CA GLY A 518 -15.28 18.86 -10.46
C GLY A 518 -14.50 17.71 -9.81
N GLY A 519 -14.06 16.71 -10.59
CA GLY A 519 -13.36 15.52 -10.09
C GLY A 519 -14.30 14.41 -9.63
N VAL A 520 -13.70 13.32 -9.12
CA VAL A 520 -14.45 12.16 -8.61
C VAL A 520 -15.00 12.47 -7.22
N SER A 521 -16.33 12.44 -7.08
CA SER A 521 -17.00 12.60 -5.78
C SER A 521 -16.84 11.33 -4.94
N PRO A 522 -16.28 11.42 -3.71
CA PRO A 522 -16.08 10.24 -2.85
C PRO A 522 -17.38 9.48 -2.54
N ALA A 523 -18.46 10.21 -2.25
CA ALA A 523 -19.76 9.60 -1.93
C ALA A 523 -20.37 8.85 -3.14
N LYS A 524 -20.26 9.42 -4.35
CA LYS A 524 -20.76 8.77 -5.57
C LYS A 524 -19.93 7.55 -5.95
N LEU A 525 -18.61 7.60 -5.74
CA LEU A 525 -17.73 6.45 -5.92
C LEU A 525 -18.11 5.31 -4.98
N ALA A 526 -18.25 5.60 -3.67
CA ALA A 526 -18.63 4.60 -2.68
C ALA A 526 -19.98 3.94 -3.01
N LEU A 527 -20.97 4.74 -3.41
CA LEU A 527 -22.26 4.21 -3.84
C LEU A 527 -22.15 3.33 -5.10
N ALA A 528 -21.32 3.73 -6.07
CA ALA A 528 -21.11 2.96 -7.29
C ALA A 528 -20.33 1.65 -7.08
N ALA A 529 -19.46 1.60 -6.09
CA ALA A 529 -18.66 0.43 -5.71
C ALA A 529 -19.43 -0.55 -4.78
N LEU A 530 -20.53 -0.13 -4.16
CA LEU A 530 -21.27 -0.95 -3.20
C LEU A 530 -21.78 -2.26 -3.79
N ALA A 531 -22.43 -2.21 -4.95
CA ALA A 531 -23.00 -3.39 -5.60
C ALA A 531 -21.93 -4.45 -5.97
N PRO A 532 -20.84 -4.12 -6.68
CA PRO A 532 -19.78 -5.08 -6.96
C PRO A 532 -19.09 -5.58 -5.69
N THR A 533 -18.96 -4.74 -4.66
CA THR A 533 -18.43 -5.18 -3.35
C THR A 533 -19.31 -6.26 -2.73
N VAL A 534 -20.63 -6.08 -2.74
CA VAL A 534 -21.59 -7.08 -2.23
C VAL A 534 -21.55 -8.36 -3.07
N ILE A 535 -21.48 -8.25 -4.41
CA ILE A 535 -21.42 -9.41 -5.30
C ILE A 535 -20.17 -10.25 -5.03
N VAL A 536 -18.99 -9.61 -4.98
CA VAL A 536 -17.74 -10.34 -4.74
C VAL A 536 -17.66 -10.83 -3.30
N GLY A 537 -18.13 -10.05 -2.33
CA GLY A 537 -18.23 -10.48 -0.94
C GLY A 537 -19.10 -11.71 -0.76
N ALA A 538 -20.26 -11.75 -1.43
CA ALA A 538 -21.11 -12.93 -1.47
C ALA A 538 -20.41 -14.11 -2.17
N ALA A 539 -19.69 -13.87 -3.27
CA ALA A 539 -18.92 -14.91 -3.95
C ALA A 539 -17.84 -15.52 -3.03
N TYR A 540 -17.16 -14.72 -2.20
CA TYR A 540 -16.18 -15.26 -1.24
C TYR A 540 -16.82 -16.07 -0.11
N MET A 541 -18.01 -15.68 0.35
CA MET A 541 -18.61 -16.28 1.55
C MET A 541 -19.57 -17.45 1.24
N LEU A 542 -20.13 -17.53 0.03
CA LEU A 542 -21.14 -18.53 -0.35
C LEU A 542 -20.61 -19.64 -1.25
N LEU A 543 -19.51 -19.40 -1.96
CA LEU A 543 -18.79 -20.37 -2.79
C LEU A 543 -17.55 -20.83 -2.04
#